data_AF-W1F309-F1
#
_entry.id   AF-W1F309-F1
#
_cell.length_a   1.000
_cell.length_b   1.000
_cell.length_c   1.000
_cell.angle_alpha   90.00
_cell.angle_beta   90.00
_cell.angle_gamma   90.00
#
_symmetry.space_group_name_H-M   'P 1'
#
loop_
_entity.id
_entity.type
_entity.pdbx_description
1 polymer ?
#
loop_
_entity_poly.entity_id
_entity_poly.type
_entity_poly.pdbx_seq_one_letter_code
_entity_poly.pdbx_strand_id
1 'polypeptide(L)'
;MALRSNNNGATLAAMLEATSLAVQPDLRANLSARTFAFYYLCGERDSKFRALAAELAADCHVIPRAGHNAHRENPAGVIASLAQILRF
;
A
#
# COMPACT_ATOMS: atom_id res chain seq x y z
N MET A 1 2.73 -30.33 -2.02
CA MET A 1 4.12 -29.94 -1.68
C MET A 1 5.11 -29.99 -2.85
N ALA A 2 4.74 -30.39 -4.08
CA ALA A 2 5.69 -30.51 -5.21
C ALA A 2 6.10 -29.17 -5.86
N LEU A 3 5.28 -28.12 -5.77
CA LEU A 3 5.48 -26.88 -6.54
C LEU A 3 6.71 -26.05 -6.14
N ARG A 4 7.34 -26.34 -5.00
CA ARG A 4 8.42 -25.51 -4.41
C ARG A 4 9.67 -26.31 -4.04
N SER A 5 9.75 -27.59 -4.42
CA SER A 5 10.86 -28.48 -4.04
C SER A 5 12.22 -28.06 -4.62
N ASN A 6 12.21 -27.31 -5.72
CA ASN A 6 13.42 -26.80 -6.38
C ASN A 6 13.74 -25.35 -6.02
N ASN A 7 13.05 -24.76 -5.04
CA ASN A 7 13.37 -23.39 -4.63
C ASN A 7 14.74 -23.37 -3.95
N ASN A 8 15.65 -22.54 -4.46
CA ASN A 8 16.90 -22.25 -3.77
C ASN A 8 16.62 -21.37 -2.55
N GLY A 9 16.74 -21.94 -1.36
CA GLY A 9 16.47 -21.24 -0.09
C GLY A 9 17.34 -20.00 0.11
N ALA A 10 18.61 -20.03 -0.30
CA ALA A 10 19.52 -18.89 -0.19
C ALA A 10 19.08 -17.74 -1.11
N THR A 11 18.71 -18.05 -2.36
CA THR A 11 18.20 -17.03 -3.29
C THR A 11 16.86 -16.45 -2.81
N LEU A 12 15.99 -17.28 -2.22
CA LEU A 12 14.73 -16.82 -1.65
C LEU A 12 14.97 -15.90 -0.44
N ALA A 13 15.89 -16.25 0.45
CA ALA A 13 16.25 -15.42 1.60
C ALA A 13 16.84 -14.09 1.17
N ALA A 14 17.78 -14.09 0.21
CA ALA A 14 18.37 -12.86 -0.33
C ALA A 14 17.30 -11.95 -0.98
N MET A 15 16.34 -12.53 -1.71
CA MET A 15 15.23 -11.76 -2.29
C MET A 15 14.32 -11.17 -1.21
N LEU A 16 13.95 -11.96 -0.19
CA LEU A 16 13.13 -11.50 0.91
C LEU A 16 13.82 -10.40 1.72
N GLU A 17 15.13 -10.52 1.97
CA GLU A 17 15.91 -9.51 2.69
C GLU A 17 16.04 -8.22 1.89
N ALA A 18 16.40 -8.32 0.60
CA ALA A 18 16.53 -7.16 -0.29
C ALA A 18 15.21 -6.39 -0.50
N THR A 19 14.07 -7.06 -0.34
CA THR A 19 12.73 -6.47 -0.49
C THR A 19 11.99 -6.31 0.83
N SER A 20 12.66 -6.55 1.96
CA SER A 20 12.03 -6.56 3.28
C SER A 20 11.64 -5.16 3.72
N LEU A 21 10.44 -5.02 4.25
CA LEU A 21 10.03 -3.81 4.98
C LEU A 21 10.83 -3.62 6.28
N ALA A 22 11.54 -4.65 6.78
CA ALA A 22 12.32 -4.55 8.02
C ALA A 22 13.49 -3.56 7.93
N VAL A 23 14.01 -3.31 6.72
CA VAL A 23 15.09 -2.34 6.47
C VAL A 23 14.57 -1.04 5.86
N GLN A 24 13.25 -0.90 5.66
CA GLN A 24 12.67 0.33 5.16
C GLN A 24 12.68 1.40 6.25
N PRO A 25 13.25 2.60 5.99
CA PRO A 25 13.20 3.69 6.95
C PRO A 25 11.76 4.10 7.29
N ASP A 26 11.54 4.63 8.48
CA ASP A 26 10.28 5.29 8.79
C ASP A 26 10.16 6.59 7.98
N LEU A 27 9.19 6.64 7.07
CA LEU A 27 8.98 7.77 6.18
C LEU A 27 7.98 8.79 6.74
N ARG A 28 7.37 8.57 7.92
CA ARG A 28 6.35 9.47 8.48
C ARG A 28 6.84 10.92 8.58
N ALA A 29 8.03 11.14 9.13
CA ALA A 29 8.60 12.49 9.27
C ALA A 29 8.81 13.15 7.89
N ASN A 30 9.37 12.41 6.93
CA ASN A 30 9.63 12.91 5.58
C ASN A 30 8.33 13.21 4.83
N LEU A 31 7.32 12.35 4.98
CA LEU A 31 5.99 12.57 4.39
C LEU A 31 5.29 13.76 5.03
N SER A 32 5.46 14.02 6.33
CA SER A 32 4.89 15.22 6.97
C SER A 32 5.56 16.51 6.49
N ALA A 33 6.87 16.48 6.20
CA ALA A 33 7.64 17.64 5.71
C ALA A 33 7.70 17.76 4.17
N ARG A 34 6.88 16.98 3.45
CA ARG A 34 6.92 16.88 1.99
C ARG A 34 6.58 18.21 1.29
N THR A 35 7.16 18.42 0.12
CA THR A 35 6.85 19.54 -0.79
C THR A 35 5.99 19.12 -1.99
N PHE A 36 5.52 17.87 -2.01
CA PHE A 36 4.69 17.30 -3.06
C PHE A 36 3.33 16.85 -2.51
N ALA A 37 2.31 16.82 -3.38
CA ALA A 37 1.01 16.29 -3.03
C ALA A 37 1.09 14.78 -2.76
N PHE A 38 0.38 14.31 -1.74
CA PHE A 38 0.37 12.91 -1.33
C PHE A 38 -1.02 12.53 -0.86
N TYR A 39 -1.55 11.48 -1.48
CA TYR A 39 -2.87 10.93 -1.23
C TYR A 39 -2.73 9.45 -0.95
N TYR A 40 -3.56 8.94 -0.03
CA TYR A 40 -3.57 7.53 0.33
C TYR A 40 -4.85 6.86 -0.17
N LEU A 41 -4.76 5.68 -0.76
CA LEU A 41 -5.92 4.86 -1.11
C LEU A 41 -5.91 3.60 -0.28
N CYS A 42 -7.02 3.28 0.36
CA CYS A 42 -7.11 2.09 1.22
C CYS A 42 -8.47 1.40 1.07
N GLY A 43 -8.49 0.07 1.02
CA GLY A 43 -9.74 -0.68 1.03
C GLY A 43 -10.47 -0.56 2.37
N GLU A 44 -11.79 -0.43 2.33
CA GLU A 44 -12.65 -0.37 3.52
C GLU A 44 -12.37 -1.49 4.54
N ARG A 45 -12.10 -2.70 4.04
CA ARG A 45 -11.87 -3.92 4.84
C ARG A 45 -10.41 -4.11 5.27
N ASP A 46 -9.50 -3.22 4.86
CA ASP A 46 -8.10 -3.28 5.24
C ASP A 46 -7.83 -2.47 6.51
N SER A 47 -8.21 -3.05 7.66
CA SER A 47 -8.08 -2.38 8.96
C SER A 47 -6.64 -1.97 9.28
N LYS A 48 -5.65 -2.78 8.88
CA LYS A 48 -4.24 -2.51 9.13
C LYS A 48 -3.79 -1.23 8.42
N PHE A 49 -4.01 -1.14 7.12
CA PHE A 49 -3.55 0.01 6.35
C PHE A 49 -4.44 1.23 6.53
N ARG A 50 -5.71 1.06 6.93
CA ARG A 50 -6.57 2.17 7.39
C ARG A 50 -6.02 2.82 8.66
N ALA A 51 -5.55 2.03 9.63
CA ALA A 51 -4.91 2.56 10.83
C ALA A 51 -3.61 3.32 10.47
N LEU A 52 -2.77 2.75 9.61
CA LEU A 52 -1.55 3.42 9.14
C LEU A 52 -1.85 4.73 8.40
N ALA A 53 -2.90 4.76 7.56
CA ALA A 53 -3.29 5.97 6.86
C ALA A 53 -3.73 7.10 7.82
N ALA A 54 -4.35 6.76 8.96
CA ALA A 54 -4.74 7.73 9.98
C ALA A 54 -3.54 8.34 10.73
N GLU A 55 -2.40 7.65 10.76
CA GLU A 55 -1.15 8.19 11.32
C GLU A 55 -0.44 9.15 10.35
N LEU A 56 -0.79 9.11 9.06
CA LEU A 56 -0.22 9.97 8.04
C LEU A 56 -1.08 11.23 7.92
N ALA A 57 -0.46 12.41 7.93
CA ALA A 57 -1.12 13.68 7.63
C ALA A 57 -1.43 13.77 6.11
N ALA A 58 -2.34 12.93 5.63
CA ALA A 58 -2.67 12.75 4.22
C ALA A 58 -4.16 12.47 4.03
N ASP A 59 -4.71 12.96 2.92
CA ASP A 59 -6.09 12.64 2.53
C ASP A 59 -6.18 11.16 2.13
N CYS A 60 -6.99 10.40 2.88
CA CYS A 60 -7.19 8.98 2.65
C CYS A 60 -8.54 8.71 1.99
N HIS A 61 -8.50 8.19 0.76
CA HIS A 61 -9.67 7.74 0.02
C HIS A 61 -9.95 6.27 0.34
N VAL A 62 -10.98 6.04 1.14
CA VAL A 62 -11.43 4.68 1.47
C VAL A 62 -12.26 4.11 0.34
N ILE A 63 -11.82 2.98 -0.23
CA ILE A 63 -12.48 2.29 -1.34
C ILE A 63 -13.50 1.29 -0.78
N PRO A 64 -14.81 1.49 -1.04
CA PRO A 64 -15.85 0.63 -0.47
C PRO A 64 -15.75 -0.81 -0.95
N ARG A 65 -16.12 -1.76 -0.09
CA ARG A 65 -16.19 -3.21 -0.38
C ARG A 65 -14.90 -3.81 -0.93
N ALA A 66 -13.76 -3.27 -0.51
CA ALA A 66 -12.43 -3.69 -0.95
C ALA A 66 -11.52 -3.98 0.26
N GLY A 67 -10.66 -4.98 0.14
CA GLY A 67 -9.51 -5.24 1.01
C GLY A 67 -8.24 -4.57 0.49
N HIS A 68 -7.08 -5.17 0.76
CA HIS A 68 -5.76 -4.59 0.45
C HIS A 68 -5.57 -4.28 -1.04
N ASN A 69 -5.89 -5.23 -1.92
CA ASN A 69 -5.81 -5.05 -3.37
C ASN A 69 -7.07 -4.33 -3.89
N ALA A 70 -7.33 -3.13 -3.38
CA ALA A 70 -8.58 -2.42 -3.62
C ALA A 70 -8.84 -2.13 -5.11
N HIS A 71 -7.79 -1.88 -5.88
CA HIS A 71 -7.89 -1.70 -7.34
C HIS A 71 -8.35 -2.95 -8.07
N ARG A 72 -8.07 -4.15 -7.53
CA ARG A 72 -8.51 -5.43 -8.11
C ARG A 72 -9.94 -5.76 -7.68
N GLU A 73 -10.28 -5.52 -6.42
CA GLU A 73 -11.60 -5.86 -5.87
C GLU A 73 -12.69 -4.85 -6.21
N ASN A 74 -12.34 -3.57 -6.30
CA ASN A 74 -13.25 -2.49 -6.71
C ASN A 74 -12.51 -1.49 -7.63
N PRO A 75 -12.23 -1.88 -8.89
CA PRO A 75 -11.54 -1.03 -9.86
C PRO A 75 -12.30 0.28 -10.12
N ALA A 76 -13.63 0.24 -10.18
CA ALA A 76 -14.46 1.42 -10.40
C ALA A 76 -14.32 2.45 -9.25
N GLY A 77 -14.29 1.99 -8.01
CA GLY A 77 -14.05 2.85 -6.84
C GLY A 77 -12.69 3.52 -6.89
N VAL A 78 -11.63 2.78 -7.23
CA VAL A 78 -10.28 3.36 -7.38
C VAL A 78 -10.22 4.37 -8.53
N ILE A 79 -10.82 4.06 -9.69
CA ILE A 79 -10.89 5.00 -10.82
C ILE A 79 -11.57 6.30 -10.40
N ALA A 80 -12.69 6.22 -9.66
CA ALA A 80 -13.40 7.40 -9.19
C ALA A 80 -12.54 8.25 -8.22
N SER A 81 -11.86 7.62 -7.26
CA SER A 81 -10.95 8.32 -6.35
C SER A 81 -9.77 8.97 -7.08
N LEU A 82 -9.16 8.27 -8.04
CA LEU A 82 -8.08 8.84 -8.86
C LEU A 82 -8.58 10.00 -9.72
N ALA A 83 -9.78 9.91 -10.28
CA ALA A 83 -10.37 11.01 -11.03
C ALA A 83 -10.63 12.24 -10.15
N GLN A 84 -10.99 12.06 -8.88
CA GLN A 84 -11.13 13.16 -7.92
C GLN A 84 -9.77 13.83 -7.62
N ILE A 85 -8.71 13.04 -7.45
CA ILE A 85 -7.36 13.54 -7.13
C ILE A 85 -6.69 14.24 -8.32
N LEU A 86 -6.88 13.73 -9.54
CA LEU A 86 -6.10 14.17 -10.71
C LEU A 86 -6.80 15.25 -11.54
N ARG A 87 -8.07 15.51 -11.29
CA ARG A 87 -8.87 16.48 -12.06
C ARG A 87 -9.28 17.71 -11.24
N PHE A 88 -8.95 17.74 -9.97
CA PHE A 88 -9.18 18.84 -9.03
C PHE A 88 -7.94 18.99 -8.14
#